data_AF-A0A5A8E0Y7-F1
#
_entry.id   AF-A0A5A8E0Y7-F1
#
_cell.length_a   1.000
_cell.length_b   1.000
_cell.length_c   1.000
_cell.angle_alpha   90.00
_cell.angle_beta   90.00
_cell.angle_gamma   90.00
#
_symmetry.space_group_name_H-M   'P 1'
#
loop_
_entity.id
_entity.type
_entity.pdbx_description
1 polymer ?
#
loop_
_entity_poly.entity_id
_entity_poly.type
_entity_poly.pdbx_seq_one_letter_code
_entity_poly.pdbx_strand_id
1 'polypeptide(L)'
;MIGSTRASRLYRQMLVMARALPEARRAKATTQIMDGFHAGRDEDAAERVTELLHDATKRLSFMRTLVPPHLRPDFADGTQQGFQQYVVRDGRVEDGAARRKEKAKYSNWRQGNLDPDDVAKHHDQMRRFQFMDRPGGPPTGPVWG
;
A
#
# COMPACT_ATOMS: atom_id res chain seq x y z
N MET A 1 25.75 22.98 6.08
CA MET A 1 25.37 21.91 5.13
C MET A 1 24.07 21.16 5.49
N ILE A 2 23.06 21.83 6.06
CA ILE A 2 21.77 21.17 6.42
C ILE A 2 20.94 20.81 5.16
N GLY A 3 21.10 21.56 4.07
CA GLY A 3 20.43 21.30 2.78
C GLY A 3 20.85 19.99 2.12
N SER A 4 22.14 19.62 2.20
CA SER A 4 22.69 18.41 1.56
C SER A 4 22.12 17.11 2.15
N THR A 5 21.98 17.04 3.48
CA THR A 5 21.38 15.88 4.16
C THR A 5 19.90 15.73 3.81
N ARG A 6 19.16 16.85 3.73
CA ARG A 6 17.74 16.86 3.36
C ARG A 6 17.54 16.45 1.90
N ALA A 7 18.35 16.97 0.98
CA ALA A 7 18.33 16.60 -0.43
C ALA A 7 18.60 15.11 -0.64
N SER A 8 19.61 14.56 0.05
CA SER A 8 19.99 13.15 -0.02
C SER A 8 18.91 12.20 0.53
N ARG A 9 18.17 12.63 1.57
CA ARG A 9 17.02 11.88 2.08
C ARG A 9 15.88 11.87 1.06
N LEU A 10 15.56 13.04 0.50
CA LEU A 10 14.49 13.20 -0.48
C LEU A 10 14.78 12.39 -1.75
N TYR A 11 16.01 12.46 -2.26
CA TYR A 11 16.47 11.69 -3.41
C TYR A 11 16.26 10.18 -3.22
N ARG A 12 16.71 9.63 -2.08
CA ARG A 12 16.53 8.20 -1.77
C ARG A 12 15.06 7.82 -1.67
N GLN A 13 14.22 8.64 -1.02
CA GLN A 13 12.77 8.40 -0.95
C GLN A 13 12.13 8.39 -2.34
N MET A 14 12.50 9.33 -3.22
CA MET A 14 11.98 9.38 -4.59
C MET A 14 12.40 8.17 -5.42
N LEU A 15 13.64 7.68 -5.28
CA LEU A 15 14.10 6.47 -5.96
C LEU A 15 13.35 5.22 -5.50
N VAL A 16 13.11 5.07 -4.20
CA VAL A 16 12.33 3.93 -3.68
C VAL A 16 10.90 3.98 -4.20
N MET A 17 10.28 5.16 -4.22
CA MET A 17 8.95 5.35 -4.80
C MET A 17 8.90 5.08 -6.31
N ALA A 18 9.93 5.48 -7.06
CA ALA A 18 10.01 5.20 -8.49
C ALA A 18 10.04 3.69 -8.79
N ARG A 19 10.68 2.89 -7.93
CA ARG A 19 10.69 1.41 -8.05
C ARG A 19 9.32 0.79 -7.76
N ALA A 20 8.49 1.44 -6.94
CA ALA A 20 7.14 0.97 -6.62
C ALA A 20 6.11 1.27 -7.73
N LEU A 21 6.45 2.12 -8.71
CA LEU A 21 5.57 2.41 -9.86
C LEU A 21 5.42 1.18 -10.79
N PRO A 22 4.41 1.15 -11.68
CA PRO A 22 4.30 0.15 -12.74
C PRO A 22 5.53 0.13 -13.65
N GLU A 23 5.95 -1.05 -14.09
CA GLU A 23 7.22 -1.28 -14.80
C GLU A 23 7.42 -0.35 -16.00
N ALA A 24 6.37 -0.14 -16.80
CA ALA A 24 6.37 0.76 -17.95
C ALA A 24 6.80 2.21 -17.63
N ARG A 25 6.65 2.67 -16.38
CA ARG A 25 6.96 4.05 -15.96
C ARG A 25 8.23 4.15 -15.11
N ARG A 26 8.79 3.04 -14.62
CA ARG A 26 9.93 3.02 -13.68
C ARG A 26 11.19 3.66 -14.25
N ALA A 27 11.59 3.23 -15.45
CA ALA A 27 12.83 3.69 -16.07
C ALA A 27 12.81 5.21 -16.30
N LYS A 28 11.73 5.71 -16.93
CA LYS A 28 11.54 7.14 -17.19
C LYS A 28 11.47 7.97 -15.90
N ALA A 29 10.79 7.47 -14.87
CA ALA A 29 10.73 8.17 -13.58
C ALA A 29 12.11 8.24 -12.92
N THR A 30 12.89 7.15 -12.98
CA THR A 30 14.22 7.06 -12.37
C THR A 30 15.20 8.02 -13.04
N THR A 31 15.24 8.05 -14.38
CA THR A 31 16.12 8.97 -15.11
C THR A 31 15.77 10.42 -14.81
N GLN A 32 14.48 10.79 -14.86
CA GLN A 32 14.03 12.15 -14.55
C GLN A 32 14.38 12.61 -13.12
N ILE A 33 14.36 11.68 -12.16
CA ILE A 33 14.78 11.98 -10.78
C ILE A 33 16.29 12.22 -10.75
N MET A 34 17.08 11.33 -11.35
CA MET A 34 18.53 11.48 -11.38
C MET A 34 18.94 12.79 -12.07
N ASP A 35 18.42 13.07 -13.26
CA ASP A 35 18.74 14.27 -14.03
C ASP A 35 18.39 15.54 -13.26
N GLY A 36 17.23 15.58 -12.59
CA GLY A 36 16.80 16.74 -11.81
C GLY A 36 17.68 17.03 -10.60
N PHE A 37 18.16 16.00 -9.89
CA PHE A 37 19.08 16.19 -8.76
C PHE A 37 20.52 16.44 -9.20
N HIS A 38 20.94 15.90 -10.34
CA HIS A 38 22.24 16.20 -10.92
C HIS A 38 22.34 17.64 -11.43
N ALA A 39 21.28 18.16 -12.06
CA ALA A 39 21.26 19.54 -12.56
C ALA A 39 21.37 20.59 -11.45
N GLY A 40 20.82 20.33 -10.25
CA GLY A 40 20.92 21.23 -9.10
C GLY A 40 22.05 20.88 -8.12
N ARG A 41 23.06 20.12 -8.55
CA ARG A 41 24.14 19.62 -7.67
C ARG A 41 25.09 20.73 -7.22
N ASP A 42 25.41 21.65 -8.12
CA ASP A 42 26.41 22.69 -7.93
C ASP A 42 25.78 24.03 -7.50
N GLU A 43 24.48 24.02 -7.19
CA GLU A 43 23.75 25.19 -6.71
C GLU A 43 23.99 25.42 -5.21
N ASP A 44 24.75 26.46 -4.88
CA ASP A 44 25.04 26.85 -3.49
C ASP A 44 24.13 27.99 -2.97
N ALA A 45 23.36 28.62 -3.85
CA ALA A 45 22.44 29.69 -3.49
C ALA A 45 21.27 29.15 -2.64
N ALA A 46 21.19 29.55 -1.38
CA ALA A 46 20.25 29.01 -0.40
C ALA A 46 18.78 29.07 -0.88
N GLU A 47 18.37 30.17 -1.50
CA GLU A 47 17.02 30.35 -2.03
C GLU A 47 16.70 29.34 -3.15
N ARG A 48 17.63 29.16 -4.10
CA ARG A 48 17.49 28.19 -5.20
C ARG A 48 17.42 26.76 -4.68
N VAL A 49 18.27 26.42 -3.71
CA VAL A 49 18.22 25.10 -3.06
C VAL A 49 16.86 24.86 -2.41
N THR A 50 16.28 25.87 -1.76
CA THR A 50 14.94 25.72 -1.14
C THR A 50 13.83 25.56 -2.18
N GLU A 51 13.89 26.28 -3.29
CA GLU A 51 12.95 26.18 -4.41
C GLU A 51 13.01 24.77 -5.04
N LEU A 52 14.22 24.29 -5.35
CA LEU A 52 14.46 22.95 -5.90
C LEU A 52 13.98 21.84 -4.95
N LEU A 53 14.25 21.98 -3.65
CA LEU A 53 13.75 21.05 -2.64
C LEU A 53 12.22 21.09 -2.57
N HIS A 54 11.61 22.25 -2.69
CA HIS A 54 10.15 22.40 -2.68
C HIS A 54 9.53 21.70 -3.89
N ASP A 55 10.08 21.89 -5.08
CA ASP A 55 9.58 21.22 -6.29
C ASP A 55 9.79 19.71 -6.25
N ALA A 56 10.92 19.24 -5.73
CA ALA A 56 11.15 17.82 -5.50
C ALA A 56 10.14 17.23 -4.48
N THR A 57 9.78 17.97 -3.42
CA THR A 57 8.73 17.53 -2.49
C THR A 57 7.34 17.45 -3.12
N LYS A 58 6.96 18.40 -3.99
CA LYS A 58 5.70 18.32 -4.75
C LYS A 58 5.67 17.07 -5.63
N ARG A 59 6.77 16.79 -6.32
CA ARG A 59 6.89 15.61 -7.19
C ARG A 59 6.82 14.31 -6.40
N LEU A 60 7.40 14.26 -5.19
CA LEU A 60 7.24 13.15 -4.26
C LEU A 60 5.77 12.97 -3.85
N SER A 61 5.07 14.04 -3.47
CA SER A 61 3.64 14.00 -3.13
C SER A 61 2.78 13.47 -4.27
N PHE A 62 3.06 13.86 -5.52
CA PHE A 62 2.40 13.30 -6.70
C PHE A 62 2.67 11.80 -6.87
N MET A 63 3.91 11.34 -6.69
CA MET A 63 4.19 9.89 -6.76
C MET A 63 3.45 9.11 -5.66
N ARG A 64 3.23 9.70 -4.48
CA ARG A 64 2.44 9.07 -3.41
C ARG A 64 1.00 8.84 -3.83
N THR A 65 0.38 9.70 -4.64
CA THR A 65 -1.01 9.47 -5.07
C THR A 65 -1.11 8.27 -6.02
N LEU A 66 -0.07 8.00 -6.80
CA LEU A 66 -0.02 6.90 -7.76
C LEU A 66 0.33 5.55 -7.13
N VAL A 67 1.16 5.54 -6.09
CA VAL A 67 1.64 4.31 -5.45
C VAL A 67 0.70 3.93 -4.29
N PRO A 68 0.15 2.70 -4.25
CA PRO A 68 -0.65 2.22 -3.13
C PRO A 68 0.07 2.35 -1.79
N PRO A 69 -0.62 2.68 -0.68
CA PRO A 69 0.01 2.97 0.60
C PRO A 69 0.95 1.87 1.10
N HIS A 70 0.56 0.60 1.01
CA HIS A 70 1.34 -0.55 1.47
C HIS A 70 2.65 -0.81 0.70
N LEU A 71 2.85 -0.16 -0.46
CA LEU A 71 4.09 -0.23 -1.24
C LEU A 71 5.01 0.96 -1.00
N ARG A 72 4.59 1.92 -0.17
CA ARG A 72 5.38 3.12 0.14
C ARG A 72 6.39 2.79 1.25
N PRO A 73 7.64 3.27 1.17
CA PRO A 73 8.66 3.02 2.19
C PRO A 73 8.23 3.48 3.58
N ASP A 74 7.56 4.63 3.66
CA ASP A 74 7.06 5.21 4.90
C ASP A 74 6.00 4.33 5.60
N PHE A 75 5.36 3.41 4.86
CA PHE A 75 4.35 2.51 5.40
C PHE A 75 4.99 1.31 6.13
N ALA A 76 6.18 0.89 5.69
CA ALA A 76 6.93 -0.21 6.31
C ALA A 76 7.55 0.20 7.65
N ASP A 77 7.89 1.48 7.81
CA ASP A 77 8.51 2.01 9.03
C ASP A 77 7.52 2.20 10.20
N GLY A 78 6.25 1.79 10.06
CA GLY A 78 5.23 1.93 11.13
C GLY A 78 4.94 3.38 11.54
N THR A 79 5.41 4.36 10.75
CA THR A 79 5.32 5.79 11.08
C THR A 79 3.96 6.41 10.75
N GLN A 80 3.02 5.64 10.21
CA GLN A 80 1.61 6.04 10.23
C GLN A 80 1.05 5.88 11.65
N GLN A 81 1.27 6.90 12.48
CA GLN A 81 0.52 7.08 13.72
C GLN A 81 -0.98 7.23 13.37
N GLY A 82 -1.79 6.30 13.85
CA GLY A 82 -3.26 6.34 13.74
C GLY A 82 -3.93 5.03 13.31
N PHE A 83 -3.17 4.03 12.84
CA PHE A 83 -3.74 2.72 12.50
C PHE A 83 -3.28 1.67 13.51
N GLN A 84 -4.19 1.26 14.40
CA GLN A 84 -4.00 0.11 15.29
C GLN A 84 -4.57 -1.13 14.61
N GLN A 85 -3.73 -2.14 14.36
CA GLN A 85 -4.20 -3.42 13.84
C GLN A 85 -4.52 -4.35 15.02
N TYR A 86 -5.78 -4.75 15.11
CA TYR A 86 -6.25 -5.71 16.11
C TYR A 86 -6.40 -7.09 15.47
N VAL A 87 -5.95 -8.12 16.18
CA VAL A 87 -6.15 -9.52 15.80
C VAL A 87 -6.85 -10.23 16.94
N VAL A 88 -7.94 -10.93 16.63
CA VAL A 88 -8.64 -11.75 17.61
C VAL A 88 -7.94 -13.11 17.72
N ARG A 89 -7.40 -13.43 18.90
CA ARG A 89 -6.84 -14.75 19.24
C ARG A 89 -7.52 -15.25 20.50
N ASP A 90 -7.99 -16.51 20.48
CA ASP A 90 -8.62 -17.16 21.62
C ASP A 90 -9.75 -16.33 22.28
N GLY A 91 -10.54 -15.65 21.44
CA GLY A 91 -11.66 -14.81 21.88
C GLY A 91 -11.26 -13.47 22.51
N ARG A 92 -9.97 -13.12 22.52
CA ARG A 92 -9.45 -11.83 23.02
C ARG A 92 -8.91 -10.99 21.87
N VAL A 93 -9.13 -9.68 21.97
CA VAL A 93 -8.59 -8.71 21.03
C VAL A 93 -7.16 -8.41 21.47
N GLU A 94 -6.19 -8.79 20.66
CA GLU A 94 -4.77 -8.52 20.89
C GLU A 94 -4.25 -7.53 19.84
N ASP A 95 -3.36 -6.63 20.27
CA ASP A 95 -2.60 -5.79 19.35
C ASP A 95 -1.62 -6.65 18.55
N GLY A 96 -1.69 -6.59 17.22
CA GLY A 96 -0.71 -7.31 16.41
C GLY A 96 -1.00 -7.36 14.92
N ALA A 97 -0.01 -7.80 14.16
CA ALA A 97 -0.17 -8.09 12.74
C ALA A 97 -0.87 -9.45 12.55
N ALA A 98 -1.85 -9.50 11.63
CA ALA A 98 -2.45 -10.77 11.23
C ALA A 98 -1.37 -11.68 10.63
N ARG A 99 -1.24 -12.91 11.13
CA ARG A 99 -0.33 -13.90 10.55
C ARG A 99 -0.78 -14.18 9.11
N ARG A 100 0.11 -13.97 8.15
CA ARG A 100 -0.08 -14.47 6.79
C ARG A 100 -0.01 -16.00 6.88
N LYS A 101 -1.12 -16.69 6.62
CA LYS A 101 -1.15 -18.16 6.61
C LYS A 101 -0.23 -18.60 5.46
N GLU A 102 0.94 -19.16 5.78
CA GLU A 102 1.85 -19.68 4.77
C GLU A 102 1.21 -20.86 4.05
N LYS A 103 1.41 -20.91 2.73
CA LYS A 103 0.91 -21.99 1.87
C LYS A 103 1.58 -23.31 2.29
N ALA A 104 0.79 -24.36 2.49
CA ALA A 104 1.35 -25.69 2.63
C ALA A 104 1.99 -26.11 1.30
N LYS A 105 3.26 -26.56 1.34
CA LYS A 105 4.10 -26.87 0.17
C LYS A 105 3.47 -27.86 -0.83
N TYR A 106 2.52 -28.69 -0.38
CA TYR A 106 1.90 -29.77 -1.15
C TYR A 106 0.37 -29.69 -1.25
N SER A 107 -0.29 -28.64 -0.74
CA SER A 107 -1.76 -28.54 -0.87
C SER A 107 -2.17 -27.90 -2.19
N ASN A 108 -3.09 -28.56 -2.92
CA ASN A 108 -3.77 -28.00 -4.09
C ASN A 108 -4.88 -26.98 -3.72
N TRP A 109 -5.20 -26.85 -2.43
CA TRP A 109 -6.11 -25.84 -1.89
C TRP A 109 -5.62 -24.43 -2.23
N ARG A 110 -6.54 -23.56 -2.67
CA ARG A 110 -6.30 -22.18 -3.19
C ARG A 110 -5.67 -22.07 -4.60
N GLN A 111 -5.42 -23.18 -5.30
CA GLN A 111 -4.88 -23.18 -6.67
C GLN A 111 -5.73 -24.03 -7.64
N GLY A 112 -7.03 -24.14 -7.33
CA GLY A 112 -8.01 -24.87 -8.14
C GLY A 112 -9.21 -25.34 -7.33
N ASN A 113 -9.01 -25.66 -6.04
CA ASN A 113 -10.08 -26.04 -5.12
C ASN A 113 -10.12 -25.10 -3.90
N LEU A 114 -11.33 -24.76 -3.44
CA LEU A 114 -11.54 -23.93 -2.26
C LEU A 114 -11.21 -24.72 -0.99
N ASP A 115 -10.42 -24.14 -0.09
CA ASP A 115 -10.10 -24.73 1.21
C ASP A 115 -11.39 -24.95 2.01
N PRO A 116 -11.66 -26.16 2.54
CA PRO A 116 -12.87 -26.44 3.32
C PRO A 116 -13.10 -25.46 4.48
N ASP A 117 -12.02 -24.99 5.12
CA ASP A 117 -12.10 -24.02 6.21
C ASP A 117 -12.55 -22.64 5.71
N ASP A 118 -12.09 -22.24 4.52
CA ASP A 118 -12.51 -20.97 3.90
C ASP A 118 -13.99 -21.03 3.50
N VAL A 119 -14.44 -22.17 2.97
CA VAL A 119 -15.85 -22.40 2.61
C VAL A 119 -16.74 -22.35 3.86
N ALA A 120 -16.31 -23.02 4.94
CA ALA A 120 -17.03 -23.01 6.21
C ALA A 120 -17.14 -21.59 6.78
N LYS A 121 -16.02 -20.84 6.81
CA LYS A 121 -16.00 -19.45 7.28
C LYS A 121 -16.89 -18.54 6.42
N HIS A 122 -16.89 -18.73 5.10
CA HIS A 122 -17.75 -17.99 4.18
C HIS A 122 -19.24 -18.25 4.46
N HIS A 123 -19.64 -19.52 4.60
CA HIS A 123 -21.02 -19.87 4.95
C HIS A 123 -21.43 -19.29 6.30
N ASP A 124 -20.55 -19.34 7.29
CA ASP A 124 -20.81 -18.79 8.61
C ASP A 124 -21.05 -17.27 8.55
N GLN A 125 -20.26 -16.56 7.72
CA GLN A 125 -20.45 -15.14 7.48
C GLN A 125 -21.78 -14.84 6.76
N MET A 126 -22.16 -15.65 5.76
CA MET A 126 -23.43 -15.48 5.05
C MET A 126 -24.65 -15.71 5.95
N ARG A 127 -24.57 -16.65 6.89
CA ARG A 127 -25.61 -16.86 7.92
C ARG A 127 -25.70 -15.69 8.89
N ARG A 128 -24.57 -15.14 9.35
CA ARG A 128 -24.57 -13.95 10.23
C ARG A 128 -25.24 -12.74 9.60
N PHE A 129 -25.03 -12.53 8.29
CA PHE A 129 -25.71 -11.48 7.53
C PHE A 129 -27.14 -11.86 7.11
N GLN A 130 -27.66 -13.01 7.58
CA GLN A 130 -28.98 -13.54 7.27
C GLN A 130 -29.24 -13.70 5.76
N PHE A 131 -28.20 -13.80 4.93
CA PHE A 131 -28.37 -14.01 3.49
C PHE A 131 -28.93 -15.40 3.18
N MET A 132 -28.59 -16.40 4.00
CA MET A 132 -29.07 -17.78 3.85
C MET A 132 -30.35 -18.06 4.66
N ASP A 133 -30.47 -17.42 5.83
CA ASP A 133 -31.52 -17.71 6.82
C ASP A 133 -32.62 -16.65 6.88
N ARG A 134 -32.75 -15.80 5.85
CA ARG A 134 -33.79 -14.77 5.79
C ARG A 134 -35.18 -15.42 5.76
N PRO A 135 -36.09 -15.11 6.69
CA PRO A 135 -37.48 -15.52 6.55
C PRO A 135 -38.11 -14.76 5.38
N GLY A 136 -38.40 -15.45 4.27
CA GLY A 136 -39.11 -14.88 3.12
C GLY A 136 -38.52 -15.08 1.72
N GLY A 137 -37.54 -15.97 1.52
CA GLY A 137 -37.02 -16.29 0.18
C GLY A 137 -36.19 -15.15 -0.46
N PRO A 138 -35.55 -15.39 -1.63
CA PRO A 138 -34.70 -14.40 -2.27
C PRO A 138 -35.51 -13.14 -2.62
N PRO A 139 -34.92 -11.93 -2.53
CA PRO A 139 -35.62 -10.71 -2.90
C PRO A 139 -36.01 -10.78 -4.37
N THR A 140 -37.31 -10.80 -4.66
CA THR A 140 -37.83 -10.45 -5.98
C THR A 140 -37.55 -8.96 -6.18
N GLY A 141 -36.36 -8.63 -6.67
CA GLY A 141 -36.10 -7.30 -7.21
C GLY A 141 -37.05 -7.01 -8.39
N PRO A 142 -37.30 -5.75 -8.74
CA PRO A 142 -38.17 -5.43 -9.86
C PRO A 142 -37.58 -6.03 -11.14
N VAL A 143 -38.39 -6.81 -11.85
CA VAL A 143 -38.13 -7.20 -13.23
C VAL A 143 -38.30 -5.93 -14.05
N TRP A 144 -37.20 -5.30 -14.45
CA TRP A 144 -37.25 -4.23 -15.43
C TRP A 144 -37.61 -4.87 -16.77
N GLY A 145 -38.85 -4.64 -17.19
CA GLY A 145 -39.33 -4.90 -18.55
C GLY A 145 -38.97 -3.78 -19.51
#